data_AF-A0A6I4XG32-F1
#
_entry.id   AF-A0A6I4XG32-F1
#
_cell.length_a   1.000
_cell.length_b   1.000
_cell.length_c   1.000
_cell.angle_alpha   90.00
_cell.angle_beta   90.00
_cell.angle_gamma   90.00
#
_symmetry.space_group_name_H-M   'P 1'
#
loop_
_entity.id
_entity.type
_entity.pdbx_description
1 polymer ?
#
loop_
_entity_poly.entity_id
_entity_poly.type
_entity_poly.pdbx_seq_one_letter_code
_entity_poly.pdbx_strand_id
1 'polypeptide(L)'
;MGNTTGWLVVGLFFITGILFLSRHGWQLIAGYNMASEEKKAQYDLDRLYVANGIGMLVLGAFILLSLLFSDHWSLMGNILFVATSLLTIVGIIIINGTWCVKK
;
A
#
# COMPACT_ATOMS: atom_id res chain seq x y z
N MET A 1 -12.24 -21.83 -11.51
CA MET A 1 -11.14 -21.50 -10.58
C MET A 1 -11.67 -20.39 -9.69
N GLY A 2 -12.15 -20.78 -8.50
CA GLY A 2 -12.82 -19.86 -7.58
C GLY A 2 -11.85 -18.82 -7.02
N ASN A 3 -12.40 -17.91 -6.22
CA ASN A 3 -11.84 -16.66 -5.68
C ASN A 3 -10.48 -16.77 -4.93
N THR A 4 -9.81 -17.93 -4.96
CA THR A 4 -8.47 -18.22 -4.42
C THR A 4 -7.45 -17.16 -4.78
N THR A 5 -7.40 -16.69 -6.03
CA THR A 5 -6.47 -15.63 -6.43
C THR A 5 -6.70 -14.35 -5.64
N GLY A 6 -7.96 -13.96 -5.43
CA GLY A 6 -8.32 -12.78 -4.63
C GLY A 6 -7.88 -12.91 -3.17
N TRP A 7 -8.12 -14.08 -2.56
CA TRP A 7 -7.68 -14.35 -1.19
C TRP A 7 -6.16 -14.33 -1.02
N LEU A 8 -5.41 -14.85 -1.99
CA LEU A 8 -3.94 -14.77 -1.99
C LEU A 8 -3.46 -13.32 -2.09
N VAL A 9 -4.09 -12.50 -2.94
CA VAL A 9 -3.76 -11.08 -3.05
C VAL A 9 -4.06 -10.33 -1.75
N VAL A 10 -5.22 -10.57 -1.11
CA VAL A 10 -5.53 -10.00 0.20
C VAL A 10 -4.47 -10.39 1.22
N GLY A 11 -4.15 -11.69 1.32
CA GLY A 11 -3.11 -12.19 2.22
C GLY A 11 -1.76 -11.49 2.00
N LEU A 12 -1.35 -11.32 0.76
CA LEU A 12 -0.11 -10.62 0.40
C LEU A 12 -0.08 -9.17 0.90
N PHE A 13 -1.16 -8.41 0.70
CA PHE A 13 -1.23 -7.01 1.14
C PHE A 13 -1.23 -6.88 2.67
N PHE A 14 -1.96 -7.74 3.37
CA PHE A 14 -1.97 -7.73 4.83
C PHE A 14 -0.62 -8.16 5.42
N ILE A 15 0.00 -9.22 4.89
CA ILE A 15 1.32 -9.69 5.34
C ILE A 15 2.38 -8.61 5.10
N THR A 16 2.41 -7.99 3.93
CA THR A 16 3.38 -6.92 3.63
C THR A 16 3.12 -5.66 4.46
N GLY A 17 1.86 -5.30 4.70
CA GLY A 17 1.50 -4.22 5.62
C GLY A 17 2.02 -4.45 7.04
N ILE A 18 1.78 -5.64 7.60
CA ILE A 18 2.29 -6.03 8.93
C ILE A 18 3.82 -6.07 8.96
N LEU A 19 4.46 -6.59 7.90
CA LEU A 19 5.93 -6.63 7.78
C LEU A 19 6.53 -5.22 7.87
N PHE A 20 5.97 -4.26 7.12
CA PHE A 20 6.42 -2.86 7.19
C PHE A 20 6.18 -2.23 8.55
N LEU A 21 5.00 -2.42 9.16
CA LEU A 21 4.72 -1.90 10.50
C LEU A 21 5.63 -2.51 11.58
N SER A 22 6.12 -3.72 11.34
CA SER A 22 7.13 -4.38 12.17
C SER A 22 8.55 -3.86 11.94
N ARG A 23 8.74 -2.79 11.14
CA ARG A 23 10.04 -2.18 10.79
C ARG A 23 10.95 -3.06 9.94
N HIS A 24 10.37 -3.98 9.17
CA HIS A 24 11.11 -4.88 8.28
C HIS A 24 10.74 -4.63 6.82
N GLY A 25 11.58 -5.14 5.90
CA GLY A 25 11.24 -5.21 4.48
C GLY A 25 11.48 -3.94 3.67
N TRP A 26 12.30 -2.98 4.13
CA TRP A 26 12.59 -1.74 3.39
C TRP A 26 13.01 -1.95 1.92
N GLN A 27 13.60 -3.10 1.62
CA GLN A 27 14.02 -3.51 0.27
C GLN A 27 12.85 -3.61 -0.71
N LEU A 28 11.62 -3.81 -0.21
CA LEU A 28 10.38 -3.86 -1.00
C LEU A 28 9.86 -2.46 -1.35
N ILE A 29 10.38 -1.39 -0.74
CA ILE A 29 9.99 -0.02 -1.03
C ILE A 29 10.78 0.44 -2.26
N ALA A 30 10.23 0.21 -3.46
CA ALA A 30 10.94 0.42 -4.72
C ALA A 30 11.58 1.81 -4.85
N GLY A 31 10.87 2.88 -4.46
CA GLY A 31 11.39 4.24 -4.51
C GLY A 31 12.61 4.49 -3.60
N TYR A 32 12.67 3.80 -2.46
CA TYR A 32 13.83 3.84 -1.55
C TYR A 32 14.94 2.91 -2.04
N ASN A 33 14.61 1.68 -2.47
CA ASN A 33 15.59 0.69 -2.91
C ASN A 33 16.36 1.13 -4.17
N MET A 34 15.71 1.84 -5.09
CA MET A 34 16.32 2.37 -6.32
C MET A 34 17.02 3.73 -6.14
N ALA A 35 16.92 4.35 -4.97
CA ALA A 35 17.59 5.62 -4.71
C ALA A 35 19.11 5.44 -4.54
N SER A 36 19.90 6.47 -4.86
CA SER A 36 21.32 6.50 -4.52
C SER A 36 21.52 6.49 -2.99
N GLU A 37 22.69 6.08 -2.52
CA GLU A 37 22.99 6.05 -1.08
C GLU A 37 22.85 7.43 -0.41
N GLU A 38 23.26 8.50 -1.11
CA GLU A 38 23.05 9.88 -0.66
C GLU A 38 21.57 10.21 -0.46
N LYS A 39 20.71 9.82 -1.42
CA LYS A 39 19.28 10.07 -1.35
C LYS A 39 18.58 9.17 -0.32
N LYS A 40 19.04 7.92 -0.15
CA LYS A 40 18.56 7.02 0.92
C LYS A 40 18.78 7.62 2.31
N ALA A 41 19.94 8.23 2.55
CA ALA A 41 20.27 8.84 3.84
C ALA A 41 19.30 9.95 4.25
N GLN A 42 18.70 10.65 3.28
CA GLN A 42 17.70 11.71 3.48
C GLN A 42 16.35 11.17 3.94
N TYR A 43 16.03 9.89 3.73
CA TYR A 43 14.76 9.34 4.17
C TYR A 43 14.76 8.96 5.65
N ASP A 44 13.63 9.20 6.30
CA ASP A 44 13.26 8.62 7.59
C ASP A 44 12.62 7.26 7.35
N LEU A 45 13.38 6.20 7.64
CA LEU A 45 12.96 4.83 7.39
C LEU A 45 11.75 4.45 8.24
N ASP A 46 11.61 5.02 9.44
CA ASP A 46 10.46 4.75 10.29
C ASP A 46 9.17 5.34 9.71
N ARG A 47 9.25 6.53 9.13
CA ARG A 47 8.09 7.11 8.43
C ARG A 47 7.75 6.35 7.17
N LEU A 48 8.76 5.91 6.41
CA LEU A 48 8.56 5.05 5.24
C LEU A 48 7.82 3.75 5.61
N TYR A 49 8.26 3.07 6.66
CA TYR A 49 7.60 1.86 7.14
C TYR A 49 6.13 2.09 7.51
N VAL A 50 5.83 3.17 8.24
CA VAL A 50 4.45 3.48 8.64
C VAL A 50 3.59 3.83 7.43
N ALA A 51 4.07 4.71 6.55
CA ALA A 51 3.32 5.16 5.38
C ALA A 51 2.99 4.00 4.42
N ASN A 52 3.99 3.17 4.09
CA ASN A 52 3.80 2.04 3.19
C ASN A 52 3.05 0.91 3.89
N GLY A 53 3.27 0.66 5.19
CA GLY A 53 2.52 -0.33 5.96
C GLY A 53 1.03 -0.04 6.02
N ILE A 54 0.65 1.18 6.45
CA ILE A 54 -0.75 1.61 6.49
C ILE A 54 -1.35 1.59 5.07
N GLY A 55 -0.61 2.08 4.09
CA GLY A 55 -1.03 2.07 2.69
C GLY A 55 -1.37 0.66 2.18
N MET A 56 -0.52 -0.33 2.46
CA MET A 56 -0.77 -1.72 2.09
C MET A 56 -1.98 -2.31 2.82
N LEU A 57 -2.17 -2.01 4.11
CA LEU A 57 -3.35 -2.47 4.86
C LEU A 57 -4.65 -1.87 4.32
N VAL A 58 -4.66 -0.58 3.98
CA VAL A 58 -5.83 0.10 3.39
C VAL A 58 -6.17 -0.51 2.03
N LEU A 59 -5.19 -0.69 1.15
CA LEU A 59 -5.40 -1.34 -0.15
C LEU A 59 -5.85 -2.80 0.00
N GLY A 60 -5.27 -3.55 0.94
CA GLY A 60 -5.69 -4.91 1.27
C GLY A 60 -7.13 -4.97 1.76
N ALA A 61 -7.56 -4.02 2.60
CA ALA A 61 -8.93 -3.90 3.08
C ALA A 61 -9.90 -3.57 1.93
N PHE A 62 -9.53 -2.68 1.02
CA PHE A 62 -10.31 -2.40 -0.19
C PHE A 62 -10.51 -3.67 -1.03
N ILE A 63 -9.43 -4.40 -1.32
CA ILE A 63 -9.52 -5.65 -2.09
C ILE A 63 -10.39 -6.69 -1.36
N LEU A 64 -10.28 -6.80 -0.04
CA LEU A 64 -11.13 -7.67 0.77
C LEU A 64 -12.61 -7.28 0.67
N LEU A 65 -12.94 -5.99 0.76
CA LEU A 65 -14.32 -5.51 0.59
C LEU A 65 -14.86 -5.83 -0.80
N SER A 66 -14.04 -5.65 -1.84
CA SER A 66 -14.40 -6.04 -3.20
C SER A 66 -14.68 -7.54 -3.28
N LEU A 67 -13.81 -8.38 -2.72
CA LEU A 67 -13.98 -9.85 -2.75
C LEU A 67 -15.24 -10.35 -2.04
N LEU A 68 -15.66 -9.65 -0.98
CA LEU A 68 -16.83 -10.01 -0.19
C LEU A 68 -18.15 -9.47 -0.76
N PHE A 69 -18.11 -8.33 -1.46
CA PHE A 69 -19.32 -7.56 -1.76
C PHE A 69 -19.46 -7.12 -3.23
N SER A 70 -18.50 -7.38 -4.12
CA SER A 70 -18.51 -6.87 -5.50
C SER A 70 -19.78 -7.23 -6.28
N ASP A 71 -20.37 -8.40 -6.01
CA ASP A 71 -21.59 -8.86 -6.67
C ASP A 71 -22.81 -7.96 -6.39
N HIS A 72 -22.74 -7.14 -5.33
CA HIS A 72 -23.78 -6.21 -4.92
C HIS A 72 -23.48 -4.76 -5.34
N TRP A 73 -22.34 -4.50 -5.98
CA TRP A 73 -21.91 -3.15 -6.31
C TRP A 73 -22.55 -2.67 -7.61
N SER A 74 -23.06 -1.43 -7.60
CA SER A 74 -23.43 -0.73 -8.83
C SER A 74 -22.19 -0.35 -9.65
N LEU A 75 -22.39 0.06 -10.91
CA LEU A 75 -21.31 0.64 -11.73
C LEU A 75 -20.62 1.82 -11.00
N MET A 76 -21.40 2.68 -10.34
CA MET A 76 -20.87 3.78 -9.55
C MET A 76 -20.00 3.29 -8.38
N GLY A 77 -20.41 2.21 -7.70
CA GLY A 77 -19.62 1.60 -6.63
C GLY A 77 -18.25 1.11 -7.12
N ASN A 78 -18.21 0.48 -8.29
CA ASN A 78 -16.96 0.04 -8.92
C ASN A 78 -16.05 1.23 -9.30
N ILE A 79 -16.63 2.30 -9.85
CA ILE A 79 -15.87 3.52 -10.19
C ILE A 79 -15.26 4.14 -8.92
N LEU A 80 -16.04 4.28 -7.86
CA LEU A 80 -15.58 4.83 -6.58
C LEU A 80 -14.48 3.98 -5.96
N PHE A 81 -14.62 2.65 -6.01
CA PHE A 81 -13.60 1.72 -5.53
C PHE A 81 -12.25 1.92 -6.26
N VAL A 82 -12.27 1.99 -7.59
CA VAL A 82 -11.06 2.21 -8.38
C VAL A 82 -10.47 3.59 -8.08
N ALA A 83 -11.30 4.64 -8.07
CA ALA A 83 -10.86 6.00 -7.81
C ALA A 83 -10.20 6.15 -6.43
N THR A 84 -10.82 5.60 -5.38
CA THR A 84 -10.28 5.66 -4.01
C THR A 84 -9.02 4.82 -3.85
N SER A 85 -8.91 3.68 -4.54
CA SER A 85 -7.68 2.89 -4.57
C SER A 85 -6.52 3.66 -5.22
N LEU A 86 -6.77 4.32 -6.37
CA LEU A 86 -5.77 5.16 -7.04
C LEU A 86 -5.36 6.36 -6.18
N LEU A 87 -6.31 7.03 -5.54
CA LEU A 87 -6.02 8.13 -4.61
C LEU A 87 -5.16 7.66 -3.42
N THR A 88 -5.39 6.45 -2.92
CA THR A 88 -4.57 5.86 -1.87
C THR A 88 -3.12 5.66 -2.34
N ILE A 89 -2.93 5.12 -3.55
CA ILE A 89 -1.60 4.93 -4.14
C ILE A 89 -0.88 6.29 -4.30
N VAL A 90 -1.57 7.29 -4.86
CA VAL A 90 -1.03 8.65 -5.02
C VAL A 90 -0.68 9.25 -3.65
N GLY A 91 -1.55 9.08 -2.66
CA GLY A 91 -1.31 9.53 -1.30
C GLY A 91 -0.03 8.94 -0.70
N ILE A 92 0.18 7.62 -0.83
CA ILE A 92 1.40 6.95 -0.36
C ILE A 92 2.64 7.53 -1.05
N ILE A 93 2.59 7.76 -2.37
CA ILE A 93 3.71 8.35 -3.13
C ILE A 93 4.04 9.75 -2.62
N ILE A 94 3.03 10.60 -2.43
CA ILE A 94 3.21 11.97 -1.93
C ILE A 94 3.78 11.96 -0.52
N ILE A 95 3.23 11.13 0.38
CA ILE A 95 3.69 11.00 1.76
C ILE A 95 5.15 10.53 1.79
N ASN A 96 5.52 9.55 0.97
CA ASN A 96 6.89 9.08 0.82
C ASN A 96 7.83 10.21 0.36
N GLY A 97 7.41 11.05 -0.58
CA GLY A 97 8.22 12.16 -1.10
C GLY A 97 8.26 13.41 -0.22
N THR A 98 7.44 13.50 0.83
CA THR A 98 7.30 14.70 1.66
C THR A 98 7.54 14.41 3.13
N TRP A 99 6.60 13.73 3.80
CA TRP A 99 6.66 13.47 5.23
C TRP A 99 7.77 12.49 5.61
N CYS A 100 8.07 11.51 4.74
CA CYS A 100 9.11 10.52 4.97
C CYS A 100 10.53 11.00 4.68
N VAL A 101 10.72 12.25 4.24
CA VAL A 101 12.04 12.85 4.06
C VAL A 101 12.41 13.63 5.33
N LYS A 102 13.62 13.43 5.83
CA LYS A 102 14.17 14.17 6.98
C LYS A 102 14.31 15.64 6.58
N LYS A 103 13.89 16.53 7.47
CA LYS A 103 14.10 17.97 7.31
C LYS A 103 15.48 18.39 7.76
#